data_AF-A0AAV8XIG2-F1
#
_entry.id   AF-A0AAV8XIG2-F1
#
_cell.length_a   1.000
_cell.length_b   1.000
_cell.length_c   1.000
_cell.angle_alpha   90.00
_cell.angle_beta   90.00
_cell.angle_gamma   90.00
#
_symmetry.space_group_name_H-M   'P 1'
#
loop_
_entity.id
_entity.type
_entity.pdbx_description
1 polymer ?
#
loop_
_entity_poly.entity_id
_entity_poly.type
_entity_poly.pdbx_seq_one_letter_code
_entity_poly.pdbx_strand_id
1 'polypeptide(L)'
;MVGVTATQVLQLGDIEEFPNRRPPFRKMFDNIDRRLRETGTFYKTNLNPGRQRFARNVCKCRRANIKQSLGRSYVEYEMVSIWRILHEQSLYPFHAVKVQELLPTDFQKRLEFCRSMLQKHRDDPLFFKRIIFTDESCFTKCGIFNLRNHHEWADANPRATVASHSQFRFKINN
;
A
#
# COMPACT_ATOMS: atom_id res chain seq x y z
N MET A 1 56.34 2.01 -37.77
CA MET A 1 55.17 2.80 -37.35
C MET A 1 54.38 1.96 -36.36
N VAL A 2 54.38 2.33 -35.09
CA VAL A 2 53.65 1.59 -34.04
C VAL A 2 52.18 2.01 -34.11
N GLY A 3 51.29 1.11 -34.52
CA GLY A 3 49.87 1.39 -34.66
C GLY A 3 49.23 1.64 -33.29
N VAL A 4 48.75 2.87 -33.07
CA VAL A 4 47.98 3.23 -31.88
C VAL A 4 46.62 2.56 -31.99
N THR A 5 46.31 1.64 -31.09
CA THR A 5 44.99 0.98 -31.03
C THR A 5 43.91 2.01 -30.67
N ALA A 6 42.70 1.92 -31.23
CA ALA A 6 41.60 2.87 -30.99
C ALA A 6 41.33 3.15 -29.49
N THR A 7 41.59 2.17 -28.62
CA THR A 7 41.49 2.28 -27.16
C THR A 7 42.48 3.29 -26.56
N GLN A 8 43.68 3.40 -27.13
CA GLN A 8 44.71 4.36 -26.68
C GLN A 8 44.32 5.79 -27.06
N VAL A 9 43.66 5.99 -28.21
CA VAL A 9 43.19 7.32 -28.66
C VAL A 9 42.10 7.85 -27.75
N LEU A 10 41.13 7.01 -27.36
CA LEU A 10 40.04 7.40 -26.46
C LEU A 10 40.56 7.74 -25.05
N GLN A 11 41.52 6.97 -24.53
CA GLN A 11 42.10 7.24 -23.21
C GLN A 11 42.97 8.52 -23.21
N LEU A 12 43.64 8.85 -24.31
CA LEU A 12 44.44 10.07 -24.44
C LEU A 12 43.55 11.32 -24.55
N GLY A 13 42.45 11.25 -25.32
CA GLY A 13 41.50 12.36 -25.46
C GLY A 13 40.81 12.76 -24.15
N ASP A 14 40.42 11.77 -23.33
CA ASP A 14 39.77 12.02 -22.03
C ASP A 14 40.69 12.74 -21.02
N ILE A 15 42.02 12.56 -21.12
CA ILE A 15 43.00 13.17 -20.20
C ILE A 15 43.21 14.66 -20.53
N GLU A 16 43.21 15.03 -21.81
CA GLU A 16 43.35 16.44 -22.21
C GLU A 16 42.09 17.26 -21.91
N GLU A 17 40.90 16.66 -22.08
CA GLU A 17 39.64 17.39 -21.92
C GLU A 17 39.17 17.50 -20.45
N PHE A 18 39.56 16.54 -19.58
CA PHE A 18 39.12 16.50 -18.18
C PHE A 18 40.25 16.12 -17.18
N PRO A 19 41.17 17.05 -16.86
CA PRO A 19 42.38 16.76 -16.09
C PRO A 19 42.14 16.27 -14.64
N ASN A 20 40.96 16.55 -14.06
CA ASN A 20 40.60 16.16 -12.69
C ASN A 20 39.82 14.84 -12.60
N ARG A 21 39.56 14.15 -13.72
CA ARG A 21 38.86 12.86 -13.70
C ARG A 21 39.87 11.72 -13.69
N ARG A 22 39.57 10.66 -12.92
CA ARG A 22 40.33 9.41 -13.03
C ARG A 22 39.90 8.70 -14.31
N PRO A 23 40.81 8.45 -15.27
CA PRO A 23 40.42 7.80 -16.51
C PRO A 23 39.97 6.37 -16.21
N PRO A 24 38.90 5.89 -16.87
CA PRO A 24 38.48 4.50 -16.74
C PRO A 24 39.59 3.54 -17.19
N PHE A 25 39.69 2.40 -16.50
CA PHE A 25 40.75 1.42 -16.75
C PHE A 25 40.67 0.87 -18.18
N ARG A 26 41.83 0.66 -18.83
CA ARG A 26 41.93 0.10 -20.19
C ARG A 26 41.12 -1.18 -20.36
N LYS A 27 41.15 -2.07 -19.36
CA LYS A 27 40.37 -3.32 -19.32
C LYS A 27 38.86 -3.09 -19.43
N MET A 28 38.33 -1.95 -19.00
CA MET A 28 36.91 -1.62 -19.15
C MET A 28 36.56 -1.47 -20.63
N PHE A 29 37.36 -0.70 -21.38
CA PHE A 29 37.16 -0.51 -22.81
C PHE A 29 37.37 -1.80 -23.61
N ASP A 30 38.40 -2.58 -23.29
CA ASP A 30 38.62 -3.89 -23.94
C ASP A 30 37.42 -4.84 -23.72
N ASN A 31 36.83 -4.80 -22.52
CA ASN A 31 35.62 -5.58 -22.22
C ASN A 31 34.37 -5.06 -22.92
N ILE A 32 34.29 -3.77 -23.21
CA ILE A 32 33.17 -3.17 -23.96
C ILE A 32 33.31 -3.50 -25.44
N ASP A 33 34.48 -3.28 -26.04
CA ASP A 33 34.76 -3.61 -27.44
C ASP A 33 34.48 -5.10 -27.71
N ARG A 34 34.96 -5.98 -26.82
CA ARG A 34 34.67 -7.41 -26.90
C ARG A 34 33.18 -7.71 -26.87
N ARG A 35 32.39 -7.11 -25.96
CA ARG A 35 30.94 -7.34 -25.91
C ARG A 35 30.21 -6.79 -27.14
N LEU A 36 30.65 -5.65 -27.67
CA LEU A 36 30.07 -5.11 -28.90
C LEU A 36 30.34 -6.03 -30.08
N ARG A 37 31.51 -6.65 -30.16
CA ARG A 37 31.85 -7.63 -31.20
C ARG A 37 31.10 -8.95 -31.05
N GLU A 38 30.98 -9.46 -29.82
CA GLU A 38 30.41 -10.79 -29.56
C GLU A 38 28.89 -10.79 -29.46
N THR A 39 28.30 -9.81 -28.75
CA THR A 39 26.86 -9.78 -28.44
C THR A 39 26.15 -8.54 -28.98
N GLY A 40 26.88 -7.56 -29.54
CA GLY A 40 26.30 -6.30 -30.02
C GLY A 40 25.72 -5.41 -28.92
N THR A 41 26.05 -5.67 -27.65
CA THR A 41 25.43 -4.99 -26.50
C THR A 41 26.47 -4.42 -25.55
N PHE A 42 26.17 -3.27 -24.95
CA PHE A 42 27.01 -2.65 -23.93
C PHE A 42 26.83 -3.28 -22.53
N TYR A 43 25.69 -3.94 -22.30
CA TYR A 43 25.31 -4.48 -21.00
C TYR A 43 26.04 -5.78 -20.66
N LYS A 44 26.32 -5.99 -19.37
CA LYS A 44 26.78 -7.29 -18.87
C LYS A 44 25.57 -8.23 -18.82
N THR A 45 25.65 -9.37 -19.49
CA THR A 45 24.71 -10.49 -19.30
C THR A 45 24.98 -11.11 -17.93
N ASN A 46 24.26 -10.66 -16.90
CA ASN A 46 24.33 -11.26 -15.58
C ASN A 46 23.67 -12.66 -15.62
N LEU A 47 24.46 -13.71 -15.89
CA LEU A 47 24.02 -15.11 -15.84
C LEU A 47 23.91 -15.66 -14.41
N ASN A 48 23.99 -14.80 -13.39
CA ASN A 48 23.70 -15.17 -12.00
C ASN A 48 22.27 -14.77 -11.66
N PRO A 49 21.26 -15.63 -11.91
CA PRO A 49 19.99 -15.48 -11.21
C PRO A 49 20.34 -15.69 -9.74
N GLY A 50 20.26 -14.65 -8.92
CA GLY A 50 20.54 -14.78 -7.49
C GLY A 50 19.81 -15.99 -6.87
N ARG A 51 20.34 -16.49 -5.76
CA ARG A 51 19.89 -17.70 -5.03
C ARG A 51 18.39 -17.98 -5.20
N GLN A 52 18.06 -19.09 -5.84
CA GLN A 52 16.69 -19.56 -6.06
C GLN A 52 16.01 -19.80 -4.71
N ARG A 53 15.02 -18.97 -4.36
CA ARG A 53 14.33 -19.04 -3.08
C ARG A 53 13.10 -19.93 -3.24
N PHE A 54 13.12 -21.09 -2.59
CA PHE A 54 11.94 -21.92 -2.41
C PHE A 54 10.80 -21.05 -1.88
N ALA A 55 9.70 -20.96 -2.63
CA ALA A 55 8.45 -20.38 -2.18
C ALA A 55 7.98 -21.19 -0.96
N ARG A 56 8.36 -20.75 0.24
CA ARG A 56 7.88 -21.37 1.48
C ARG A 56 6.39 -21.16 1.55
N ASN A 57 5.62 -22.17 1.17
CA ASN A 57 4.25 -22.45 1.61
C ASN A 57 3.43 -21.19 1.96
N VAL A 58 3.24 -20.27 1.00
CA VAL A 58 2.49 -19.01 1.19
C VAL A 58 0.96 -19.27 1.21
N CYS A 59 0.54 -20.53 1.33
CA CYS A 59 -0.88 -20.92 1.42
C CYS A 59 -1.48 -20.85 2.83
N LYS A 60 -0.70 -20.56 3.89
CA LYS A 60 -1.25 -20.48 5.27
C LYS A 60 -1.60 -19.06 5.76
N CYS A 61 -1.09 -18.01 5.13
CA CYS A 61 -1.35 -16.63 5.59
C CYS A 61 -2.68 -16.05 5.07
N ARG A 62 -3.39 -16.74 4.16
CA ARG A 62 -4.59 -16.22 3.48
C ARG A 62 -5.77 -15.88 4.40
N ARG A 63 -5.75 -16.33 5.66
CA ARG A 63 -6.85 -16.11 6.64
C ARG A 63 -6.40 -15.58 8.01
N ALA A 64 -5.10 -15.41 8.24
CA ALA A 64 -4.59 -14.96 9.53
C ALA A 64 -4.57 -13.42 9.56
N ASN A 65 -5.73 -12.82 9.84
CA ASN A 65 -5.91 -11.47 10.38
C ASN A 65 -4.86 -10.42 9.94
N ILE A 66 -4.67 -10.23 8.62
CA ILE A 66 -3.98 -9.05 8.09
C ILE A 66 -4.96 -7.85 8.11
N LYS A 67 -5.58 -7.63 9.26
CA LYS A 67 -6.60 -6.60 9.50
C LYS A 67 -6.04 -5.44 10.32
N GLN A 68 -5.06 -5.72 11.17
CA GLN A 68 -4.38 -4.70 11.97
C GLN A 68 -3.07 -4.29 11.31
N SER A 69 -2.71 -3.02 11.46
CA SER A 69 -1.38 -2.49 11.16
C SER A 69 -0.31 -3.53 11.48
N LEU A 70 0.60 -3.78 10.52
CA LEU A 70 1.60 -4.85 10.59
C LEU A 70 2.39 -4.89 11.93
N GLY A 71 2.42 -3.80 12.71
CA GLY A 71 3.17 -3.70 13.96
C GLY A 71 2.60 -4.32 15.24
N ARG A 72 1.37 -4.86 15.31
CA ARG A 72 0.83 -5.40 16.59
C ARG A 72 0.55 -6.90 16.63
N SER A 73 0.23 -7.55 15.52
CA SER A 73 -0.11 -8.98 15.49
C SER A 73 1.01 -9.89 14.99
N TYR A 74 2.11 -9.33 14.46
CA TYR A 74 3.19 -10.08 13.82
C TYR A 74 4.48 -9.96 14.62
N VAL A 75 4.49 -10.53 15.83
CA VAL A 75 5.71 -10.66 16.62
C VAL A 75 6.64 -11.77 16.06
N GLU A 76 6.13 -12.65 15.19
CA GLU A 76 6.90 -13.79 14.66
C GLU A 76 7.58 -13.57 13.30
N TYR A 77 7.23 -12.52 12.54
CA TYR A 77 7.76 -12.31 11.19
C TYR A 77 8.34 -10.92 11.01
N GLU A 78 9.56 -10.86 10.48
CA GLU A 78 10.21 -9.61 10.09
C GLU A 78 9.33 -8.86 9.06
N MET A 79 9.02 -7.59 9.34
CA MET A 79 8.17 -6.73 8.50
C MET A 79 8.53 -6.78 7.01
N VAL A 80 9.83 -6.84 6.69
CA VAL A 80 10.36 -6.88 5.33
C VAL A 80 9.88 -8.13 4.57
N SER A 81 9.76 -9.27 5.25
CA SER A 81 9.29 -10.51 4.66
C SER A 81 7.79 -10.46 4.32
N ILE A 82 6.99 -9.79 5.15
CA ILE A 82 5.55 -9.62 4.91
C ILE A 82 5.31 -8.72 3.71
N TRP A 83 5.97 -7.56 3.65
CA TRP A 83 5.86 -6.65 2.50
C TRP A 83 6.22 -7.34 1.19
N ARG A 84 7.31 -8.12 1.18
CA ARG A 84 7.70 -8.87 -0.03
C ARG A 84 6.63 -9.86 -0.45
N ILE A 85 6.06 -10.62 0.48
CA ILE A 85 4.99 -11.59 0.20
C ILE A 85 3.74 -10.89 -0.36
N LEU A 86 3.33 -9.75 0.23
CA LEU A 86 2.18 -8.98 -0.24
C LEU A 86 2.37 -8.48 -1.68
N HIS A 87 3.58 -7.99 -1.99
CA HIS A 87 3.94 -7.58 -3.35
C HIS A 87 4.00 -8.75 -4.35
N GLU A 88 4.61 -9.88 -3.97
CA GLU A 88 4.66 -11.10 -4.79
C GLU A 88 3.24 -11.62 -5.11
N GLN A 89 2.29 -11.46 -4.18
CA GLN A 89 0.89 -11.85 -4.35
C GLN A 89 0.02 -10.76 -5.01
N SER A 90 0.59 -9.61 -5.40
CA SER A 90 -0.15 -8.48 -5.98
C SER A 90 -1.32 -7.99 -5.10
N LEU A 91 -1.14 -8.00 -3.78
CA LEU A 91 -2.14 -7.52 -2.82
C LEU A 91 -1.92 -6.04 -2.51
N TYR A 92 -3.01 -5.29 -2.46
CA TYR A 92 -3.03 -3.85 -2.19
C TYR A 92 -3.72 -3.54 -0.85
N PRO A 93 -3.27 -2.50 -0.13
CA PRO A 93 -3.90 -2.10 1.12
C PRO A 93 -5.18 -1.29 0.85
N PHE A 94 -6.31 -1.73 1.42
CA PHE A 94 -7.58 -1.01 1.40
C PHE A 94 -8.00 -0.60 2.81
N HIS A 95 -8.54 0.60 2.96
CA HIS A 95 -9.12 1.05 4.23
C HIS A 95 -10.52 0.49 4.41
N ALA A 96 -10.78 -0.09 5.58
CA ALA A 96 -12.13 -0.48 5.96
C ALA A 96 -12.98 0.75 6.32
N VAL A 97 -14.25 0.74 5.90
CA VAL A 97 -15.19 1.83 6.18
C VAL A 97 -15.91 1.54 7.50
N LYS A 98 -15.92 2.52 8.40
CA LYS A 98 -16.71 2.44 9.64
C LYS A 98 -18.20 2.61 9.28
N VAL A 99 -19.01 1.62 9.66
CA VAL A 99 -20.47 1.67 9.50
C VAL A 99 -21.16 1.55 10.85
N GLN A 100 -22.38 2.09 10.95
CA GLN A 100 -23.25 1.85 12.08
C GLN A 100 -23.83 0.43 11.99
N GLU A 101 -23.99 -0.24 13.13
CA GLU A 101 -24.73 -1.50 13.18
C GLU A 101 -26.22 -1.20 13.03
N LEU A 102 -26.81 -1.63 11.91
CA LEU A 102 -28.24 -1.46 11.63
C LEU A 102 -28.96 -2.78 11.85
N LEU A 103 -30.08 -2.73 12.56
CA LEU A 103 -30.99 -3.86 12.67
C LEU A 103 -31.89 -3.90 11.42
N PRO A 104 -32.39 -5.08 11.01
CA PRO A 104 -33.29 -5.19 9.86
C PRO A 104 -34.54 -4.29 9.98
N THR A 105 -35.02 -4.07 11.20
CA THR A 105 -36.19 -3.22 11.50
C THR A 105 -35.92 -1.73 11.28
N ASP A 106 -34.66 -1.28 11.30
CA ASP A 106 -34.33 0.13 11.13
C ASP A 106 -34.49 0.61 9.70
N PHE A 107 -34.35 -0.30 8.72
CA PHE A 107 -34.47 0.07 7.31
C PHE A 107 -35.83 0.73 7.05
N GLN A 108 -36.91 0.11 7.53
CA GLN A 108 -38.27 0.61 7.36
C GLN A 108 -38.47 1.94 8.09
N LYS A 109 -38.03 2.03 9.36
CA LYS A 109 -38.12 3.28 10.15
C LYS A 109 -37.37 4.44 9.50
N ARG A 110 -36.19 4.18 8.95
CA ARG A 110 -35.38 5.19 8.25
C ARG A 110 -36.05 5.63 6.95
N LEU A 111 -36.65 4.70 6.21
CA LEU A 111 -37.39 5.01 4.98
C LEU A 111 -38.61 5.89 5.28
N GLU A 112 -39.38 5.55 6.30
CA GLU A 112 -40.53 6.33 6.76
C GLU A 112 -40.11 7.72 7.23
N PHE A 113 -39.03 7.82 8.02
CA PHE A 113 -38.45 9.10 8.43
C PHE A 113 -38.06 9.97 7.23
N CYS A 114 -37.34 9.41 6.26
CA CYS A 114 -36.94 10.14 5.04
C CYS A 114 -38.16 10.63 4.25
N ARG A 115 -39.18 9.78 4.08
CA ARG A 115 -40.43 10.17 3.39
C ARG A 115 -41.16 11.29 4.14
N SER A 116 -41.26 11.20 5.46
CA SER A 116 -41.89 12.23 6.29
C SER A 116 -41.14 13.55 6.21
N MET A 117 -39.81 13.54 6.29
CA MET A 117 -38.97 14.73 6.16
C MET A 117 -39.09 15.38 4.78
N LEU A 118 -39.14 14.58 3.72
CA LEU A 118 -39.37 15.09 2.35
C LEU A 118 -40.75 15.72 2.21
N GLN A 119 -41.80 15.14 2.80
CA GLN A 119 -43.13 15.72 2.77
C GLN A 119 -43.17 17.07 3.50
N LYS A 120 -42.62 17.13 4.72
CA LYS A 120 -42.55 18.39 5.49
C LYS A 120 -41.79 19.49 4.75
N HIS A 121 -40.78 19.13 3.98
CA HIS A 121 -40.05 20.08 3.15
C HIS A 121 -40.85 20.58 1.94
N ARG A 122 -41.69 19.73 1.35
CA ARG A 122 -42.62 20.14 0.27
C ARG A 122 -43.69 21.09 0.79
N ASP A 123 -44.20 20.81 1.98
CA ASP A 123 -45.25 21.62 2.61
C ASP A 123 -44.71 22.97 3.10
N ASP A 124 -43.49 22.99 3.67
CA ASP A 124 -42.77 24.20 4.08
C ASP A 124 -41.28 24.13 3.64
N PRO A 125 -40.89 24.85 2.57
CA PRO A 125 -39.51 24.90 2.12
C PRO A 125 -38.52 25.43 3.18
N LEU A 126 -38.99 26.18 4.19
CA LEU A 126 -38.16 26.70 5.27
C LEU A 126 -38.04 25.75 6.46
N PHE A 127 -38.73 24.60 6.44
CA PHE A 127 -38.77 23.64 7.54
C PHE A 127 -37.37 23.26 8.06
N PHE A 128 -36.45 22.86 7.17
CA PHE A 128 -35.08 22.48 7.56
C PHE A 128 -34.26 23.65 8.13
N LYS A 129 -34.56 24.90 7.76
CA LYS A 129 -33.85 26.07 8.29
C LYS A 129 -34.21 26.36 9.76
N ARG A 130 -35.31 25.81 10.26
CA ARG A 130 -35.76 25.96 11.65
C ARG A 130 -35.27 24.84 12.56
N ILE A 131 -34.64 23.80 12.02
CA ILE A 131 -34.13 22.68 12.80
C ILE A 131 -32.74 23.01 13.33
N ILE A 132 -32.56 22.88 14.64
CA ILE A 132 -31.25 22.93 15.30
C ILE A 132 -30.92 21.51 15.74
N PHE A 133 -29.81 20.99 15.26
CA PHE A 133 -29.30 19.69 15.66
C PHE A 133 -28.33 19.84 16.83
N THR A 134 -28.47 19.01 17.85
CA THR A 134 -27.53 18.85 18.94
C THR A 134 -27.09 17.39 19.01
N ASP A 135 -25.82 17.15 19.35
CA ASP A 135 -25.28 15.81 19.59
C ASP A 135 -24.45 15.82 20.88
N GLU A 136 -24.44 14.68 21.57
CA GLU A 136 -23.54 14.42 22.69
C GLU A 136 -22.39 13.50 22.24
N SER A 137 -21.17 14.04 22.19
CA SER A 137 -19.97 13.24 21.93
C SER A 137 -19.44 12.61 23.23
N CYS A 138 -19.44 11.28 23.31
CA CYS A 138 -18.84 10.56 24.44
C CYS A 138 -17.34 10.28 24.20
N PHE A 139 -16.47 10.77 25.07
CA PHE A 139 -15.06 10.36 25.11
C PHE A 139 -14.90 9.13 26.01
N THR A 140 -14.71 7.95 25.42
CA THR A 140 -14.47 6.71 26.18
C THR A 140 -12.99 6.53 26.51
N LYS A 141 -12.68 6.05 27.72
CA LYS A 141 -11.31 5.68 28.14
C LYS A 141 -10.75 4.48 27.35
N CYS A 142 -11.63 3.63 26.80
CA CYS A 142 -11.25 2.57 25.89
C CYS A 142 -10.82 3.20 24.56
N GLY A 143 -9.57 2.94 24.15
CA GLY A 143 -8.93 3.61 23.02
C GLY A 143 -9.80 3.64 21.77
N ILE A 144 -9.85 4.81 21.14
CA ILE A 144 -10.48 4.98 19.83
C ILE A 144 -9.78 4.01 18.87
N PHE A 145 -10.50 3.01 18.36
CA PHE A 145 -10.00 2.18 17.27
C PHE A 145 -9.63 3.12 16.12
N ASN A 146 -8.34 3.30 15.88
CA ASN A 146 -7.87 4.10 14.77
C ASN A 146 -7.99 3.26 13.48
N LEU A 147 -9.18 3.29 12.86
CA LEU A 147 -9.43 2.60 11.59
C LEU A 147 -8.47 3.04 10.47
N ARG A 148 -7.80 4.19 10.59
CA ARG A 148 -6.77 4.60 9.63
C ARG A 148 -5.58 3.65 9.61
N ASN A 149 -5.32 2.96 10.72
CA ASN A 149 -4.27 1.95 10.83
C ASN A 149 -4.78 0.54 10.48
N HIS A 150 -6.05 0.40 10.10
CA HIS A 150 -6.66 -0.85 9.70
C HIS A 150 -6.65 -0.95 8.17
N HIS A 151 -5.83 -1.87 7.66
CA HIS A 151 -5.74 -2.16 6.24
C HIS A 151 -6.18 -3.60 6.00
N GLU A 152 -7.06 -3.79 5.03
CA GLU A 152 -7.34 -5.10 4.48
C GLU A 152 -6.56 -5.25 3.17
N TRP A 153 -5.80 -6.34 3.06
CA TRP A 153 -4.95 -6.62 1.91
C TRP A 153 -5.66 -7.56 0.95
N ALA A 154 -5.93 -7.10 -0.27
CA ALA A 154 -6.67 -7.85 -1.28
C ALA A 154 -6.16 -7.50 -2.69
N ASP A 155 -6.42 -8.38 -3.66
CA ASP A 155 -6.18 -8.16 -5.08
C ASP A 155 -7.18 -7.16 -5.69
N ALA A 156 -8.41 -7.15 -5.19
CA ALA A 156 -9.46 -6.18 -5.52
C ALA A 156 -10.09 -5.59 -4.26
N ASN A 157 -10.71 -4.40 -4.37
CA ASN A 157 -11.30 -3.71 -3.23
C ASN A 157 -12.42 -4.57 -2.58
N PRO A 158 -12.25 -5.04 -1.33
CA PRO A 158 -13.21 -5.91 -0.67
C PRO A 158 -14.46 -5.17 -0.16
N ARG A 159 -14.49 -3.82 -0.27
CA ARG A 159 -15.52 -2.96 0.33
C ARG A 159 -15.78 -3.30 1.80
N ALA A 160 -14.68 -3.56 2.51
CA ALA A 160 -14.71 -3.99 3.90
C ALA A 160 -15.38 -2.93 4.79
N THR A 161 -16.28 -3.40 5.65
CA THR A 161 -16.96 -2.56 6.63
C THR A 161 -16.71 -3.08 8.04
N VAL A 162 -16.58 -2.16 8.99
CA VAL A 162 -16.44 -2.47 10.41
C VAL A 162 -17.57 -1.78 11.15
N ALA A 163 -18.42 -2.57 11.80
CA ALA A 163 -19.47 -2.07 12.68
C ALA A 163 -18.83 -1.54 13.96
N SER A 164 -19.01 -0.25 14.26
CA SER A 164 -18.34 0.39 15.40
C SER A 164 -19.28 0.91 16.49
N HIS A 165 -20.59 0.92 16.24
CA HIS A 165 -21.58 1.35 17.22
C HIS A 165 -22.77 0.41 17.19
N SER A 166 -22.88 -0.41 18.25
CA SER A 166 -24.08 -1.18 18.50
C SER A 166 -25.17 -0.27 19.04
N GLN A 167 -26.40 -0.56 18.69
CA GLN A 167 -27.56 0.17 19.22
C GLN A 167 -27.83 -0.18 20.70
N PHE A 168 -27.29 -1.31 21.15
CA PHE A 168 -27.39 -1.75 22.53
C PHE A 168 -26.21 -1.18 23.33
N ARG A 169 -26.52 -0.33 24.32
CA ARG A 169 -25.54 0.13 25.30
C ARG A 169 -25.57 -0.83 26.48
N PHE A 170 -24.53 -1.67 26.60
CA PHE A 170 -24.32 -2.43 27.83
C PHE A 170 -23.93 -1.46 28.95
N LYS A 171 -24.79 -1.31 29.95
CA LYS A 171 -24.44 -0.71 31.24
C LYS A 171 -24.24 -1.85 32.24
N ILE A 172 -23.06 -1.90 32.84
CA ILE A 172 -22.85 -2.67 34.06
C ILE A 172 -23.20 -1.70 35.18
N ASN A 173 -24.22 -2.02 35.96
CA ASN A 173 -24.50 -1.29 37.19
C ASN A 173 -23.45 -1.74 38.22
N ASN A 174 -22.64 -0.81 38.70
CA ASN A 174 -21.89 -0.97 39.94
C ASN A 174 -22.73 -0.43 41.10
#